data_AF-A0AAP5IDQ9-F1
#
_entry.id   AF-A0AAP5IDQ9-F1
#
_cell.length_a   1.000
_cell.length_b   1.000
_cell.length_c   1.000
_cell.angle_alpha   90.00
_cell.angle_beta   90.00
_cell.angle_gamma   90.00
#
_symmetry.space_group_name_H-M   'P 1'
#
loop_
_entity.id
_entity.type
_entity.pdbx_description
1 polymer ?
#
loop_
_entity_poly.entity_id
_entity_poly.type
_entity_poly.pdbx_seq_one_letter_code
_entity_poly.pdbx_strand_id
1 'polypeptide(L)'
;MFKIRPIYYVITLVSFMFFVACGSPSTNTSNTQPTAVTSPAVNTADHGSQAHGEAKFNINTSLEPELEPIAAKIKVDELYDKINKARPYKSLDELVSKNVLTQAQFDQVKNMLTLDSTVSGEAKDVDYLVKLGLMKGHLLVAKELLDIKRPAEALPHVGHPIEELYVTVADQFPQRGVADFKDKMDEAKDFIKNKPEDPKVMPKFQAGMAALDKAIAALPETQRRSPKFVAQVINGLLDSASAEYGGSISGNKIEEVDYQDSRGFVAYAYTLYKDAQPQLQKDNSKLDAQLKTGLEDLRKAWPTVLPPSKLVSTGDEVTTKVKKIAQITKPLTGTENAPQISNATTSTKTSTQGLSKFKGFVTASLTAAKANNLTEAKKEMASAAEAWEQVEDGVKANSKDAYKTIESGISDVQTSLVIPPNPDQAKSVKALESLLKAVDSYKAQ
;
A
#
# COMPACT_ATOMS: atom_id res chain seq x y z
N MET A 1 -57.51 -2.20 -37.36
CA MET A 1 -58.40 -2.60 -36.24
C MET A 1 -57.67 -3.71 -35.48
N PHE A 2 -57.40 -3.67 -34.16
CA PHE A 2 -57.67 -2.67 -33.12
C PHE A 2 -56.39 -2.42 -32.29
N LYS A 3 -56.23 -1.22 -31.73
CA LYS A 3 -55.34 -0.97 -30.57
C LYS A 3 -56.07 -1.38 -29.29
N ILE A 4 -55.35 -1.75 -28.23
CA ILE A 4 -55.61 -1.34 -26.82
C ILE A 4 -54.39 -1.66 -25.95
N ARG A 5 -53.99 -0.68 -25.12
CA ARG A 5 -53.17 -0.76 -23.89
C ARG A 5 -54.08 -0.26 -22.74
N PRO A 6 -53.59 -0.15 -21.50
CA PRO A 6 -53.17 -1.18 -20.55
C PRO A 6 -54.21 -1.28 -19.40
N ILE A 7 -53.94 -2.03 -18.32
CA ILE A 7 -54.70 -1.90 -17.06
C ILE A 7 -53.76 -1.47 -15.93
N TYR A 8 -54.09 -0.33 -15.32
CA TYR A 8 -53.55 0.15 -14.05
C TYR A 8 -54.41 -0.40 -12.90
N TYR A 9 -53.84 -0.55 -11.70
CA TYR A 9 -54.62 -0.58 -10.46
C TYR A 9 -54.26 0.63 -9.58
N VAL A 10 -55.30 1.32 -9.11
CA VAL A 10 -55.26 2.47 -8.19
C VAL A 10 -56.39 2.26 -7.17
N ILE A 11 -56.05 2.16 -5.88
CA ILE A 11 -56.96 2.28 -4.72
C ILE A 11 -56.10 2.88 -3.57
N THR A 12 -56.07 4.21 -3.39
CA THR A 12 -56.74 4.98 -2.30
C THR A 12 -56.57 4.40 -0.88
N LEU A 13 -55.84 5.00 0.08
CA LEU A 13 -55.91 6.37 0.68
C LEU A 13 -57.04 6.52 1.71
N VAL A 14 -56.67 6.57 3.00
CA VAL A 14 -57.44 7.20 4.09
C VAL A 14 -56.47 8.01 4.96
N SER A 15 -56.81 9.28 5.19
CA SER A 15 -56.02 10.23 5.99
C SER A 15 -56.46 10.24 7.46
N PHE A 16 -55.57 10.67 8.36
CA PHE A 16 -56.00 11.36 9.59
C PHE A 16 -55.03 12.50 9.93
N MET A 17 -55.55 13.72 10.04
CA MET A 17 -54.86 14.93 10.46
C MET A 17 -55.24 15.26 11.90
N PHE A 18 -54.30 15.73 12.70
CA PHE A 18 -54.56 16.72 13.76
C PHE A 18 -53.35 17.67 13.89
N PHE A 19 -53.58 18.85 14.47
CA PHE A 19 -52.85 20.10 14.16
C PHE A 19 -52.51 20.88 15.46
N VAL A 20 -51.48 21.75 15.41
CA VAL A 20 -51.22 22.90 16.33
C VAL A 20 -50.72 22.49 17.76
N ALA A 21 -49.83 23.21 18.48
CA ALA A 21 -49.32 24.60 18.39
C ALA A 21 -47.82 24.78 18.75
N CYS A 22 -47.28 25.97 18.49
CA CYS A 22 -45.98 26.46 18.97
C CYS A 22 -46.04 27.02 20.40
N GLY A 23 -44.88 27.17 21.06
CA GLY A 23 -44.75 28.01 22.26
C GLY A 23 -43.38 27.96 22.95
N SER A 24 -42.49 28.91 22.65
CA SER A 24 -41.30 29.20 23.46
C SER A 24 -41.62 30.22 24.55
N PRO A 25 -40.94 30.17 25.70
CA PRO A 25 -40.74 31.36 26.52
C PRO A 25 -39.25 31.65 26.78
N SER A 26 -38.92 32.95 26.77
CA SER A 26 -37.72 33.50 27.41
C SER A 26 -38.18 34.52 28.44
N THR A 27 -37.55 34.58 29.62
CA THR A 27 -36.98 35.81 30.21
C THR A 27 -36.42 35.63 31.63
N ASN A 28 -35.42 36.46 31.94
CA ASN A 28 -35.03 37.00 33.25
C ASN A 28 -34.28 36.14 34.29
N THR A 29 -32.95 36.20 34.17
CA THR A 29 -32.02 36.73 35.21
C THR A 29 -32.34 36.55 36.69
N SER A 30 -31.41 35.93 37.41
CA SER A 30 -30.92 36.44 38.71
C SER A 30 -29.43 36.13 38.89
N ASN A 31 -28.74 36.99 39.63
CA ASN A 31 -27.28 37.12 39.67
C ASN A 31 -26.77 36.79 41.07
N THR A 32 -25.86 35.81 41.21
CA THR A 32 -25.13 35.52 42.47
C THR A 32 -23.79 34.81 42.21
N GLN A 33 -22.70 35.57 42.31
CA GLN A 33 -21.42 35.13 42.92
C GLN A 33 -21.54 35.43 44.43
N PRO A 34 -20.95 34.66 45.38
CA PRO A 34 -19.51 34.37 45.51
C PRO A 34 -19.25 32.84 45.73
N THR A 35 -18.09 32.29 46.12
CA THR A 35 -16.76 32.81 46.56
C THR A 35 -15.66 31.83 46.12
N ALA A 36 -14.38 32.17 46.28
CA ALA A 36 -13.24 31.25 46.13
C ALA A 36 -12.70 30.76 47.49
N VAL A 37 -12.37 29.47 47.63
CA VAL A 37 -11.57 28.93 48.75
C VAL A 37 -10.67 27.76 48.28
N THR A 38 -9.36 28.04 48.21
CA THR A 38 -8.17 27.16 48.33
C THR A 38 -8.11 25.73 47.77
N SER A 39 -7.10 25.50 46.91
CA SER A 39 -6.42 24.19 46.76
C SER A 39 -5.66 23.79 48.03
N PRO A 40 -5.35 22.49 48.19
CA PRO A 40 -3.99 22.09 48.59
C PRO A 40 -3.18 21.49 47.43
N ALA A 41 -1.86 21.43 47.62
CA ALA A 41 -0.87 21.22 46.57
C ALA A 41 -0.61 19.74 46.21
N VAL A 42 -0.26 19.55 44.93
CA VAL A 42 0.87 18.74 44.43
C VAL A 42 1.09 17.34 45.01
N ASN A 43 0.95 16.34 44.12
CA ASN A 43 1.97 15.30 43.98
C ASN A 43 2.36 15.20 42.50
N THR A 44 3.51 15.77 42.14
CA THR A 44 4.14 15.61 40.82
C THR A 44 4.76 14.22 40.74
N ALA A 45 4.10 13.30 40.02
CA ALA A 45 4.68 12.06 39.57
C ALA A 45 4.86 12.12 38.05
N ASP A 46 6.09 12.48 37.67
CA ASP A 46 6.78 12.19 36.40
C ASP A 46 5.99 12.29 35.09
N HIS A 47 6.27 13.35 34.30
CA HIS A 47 6.03 13.35 32.86
C HIS A 47 7.05 12.45 32.16
N GLY A 48 6.84 11.13 32.29
CA GLY A 48 7.46 10.15 31.42
C GLY A 48 7.10 10.48 29.97
N SER A 49 8.11 10.87 29.20
CA SER A 49 7.98 11.16 27.77
C SER A 49 7.28 10.00 27.06
N GLN A 50 6.23 10.30 26.27
CA GLN A 50 5.74 9.34 25.29
C GLN A 50 6.86 9.11 24.27
N ALA A 51 7.63 8.04 24.50
CA ALA A 51 8.47 7.47 23.47
C ALA A 51 7.57 7.15 22.26
N HIS A 52 7.92 7.65 21.09
CA HIS A 52 7.36 7.17 19.84
C HIS A 52 7.62 5.66 19.78
N GLY A 53 6.58 4.85 19.97
CA GLY A 53 6.69 3.40 19.81
C GLY A 53 7.02 3.09 18.35
N GLU A 54 8.10 2.34 18.13
CA GLU A 54 8.38 1.76 16.82
C GLU A 54 7.15 0.98 16.33
N ALA A 55 6.80 1.13 15.05
CA ALA A 55 5.69 0.41 14.46
C ALA A 55 5.95 -1.11 14.57
N LYS A 56 4.99 -1.85 15.14
CA LYS A 56 5.08 -3.29 15.31
C LYS A 56 4.33 -4.01 14.19
N PHE A 57 5.02 -4.94 13.55
CA PHE A 57 4.51 -5.79 12.48
C PHE A 57 3.75 -6.98 13.08
N ASN A 58 2.55 -7.26 12.57
CA ASN A 58 1.71 -8.31 13.13
C ASN A 58 1.98 -9.64 12.42
N ILE A 59 2.46 -10.64 13.16
CA ILE A 59 2.93 -11.89 12.54
C ILE A 59 1.80 -12.71 11.90
N ASN A 60 0.55 -12.50 12.34
CA ASN A 60 -0.63 -13.14 11.77
C ASN A 60 -1.21 -12.40 10.57
N THR A 61 -0.92 -11.12 10.39
CA THR A 61 -1.64 -10.29 9.40
C THR A 61 -0.78 -9.46 8.46
N SER A 62 0.49 -9.23 8.78
CA SER A 62 1.38 -8.39 7.96
C SER A 62 1.68 -9.03 6.61
N LEU A 63 1.74 -8.18 5.58
CA LEU A 63 2.01 -8.55 4.19
C LEU A 63 3.53 -8.58 3.92
N GLU A 64 3.94 -9.18 2.81
CA GLU A 64 5.38 -9.31 2.47
C GLU A 64 6.16 -8.00 2.51
N PRO A 65 5.70 -6.87 1.91
CA PRO A 65 6.45 -5.61 1.95
C PRO A 65 6.61 -5.03 3.38
N GLU A 66 5.71 -5.38 4.30
CA GLU A 66 5.83 -5.01 5.72
C GLU A 66 6.87 -5.87 6.45
N LEU A 67 7.11 -7.10 5.98
CA LEU A 67 8.07 -8.03 6.58
C LEU A 67 9.47 -7.94 5.94
N GLU A 68 9.63 -7.34 4.76
CA GLU A 68 10.95 -7.08 4.15
C GLU A 68 11.98 -6.40 5.10
N PRO A 69 11.64 -5.33 5.86
CA PRO A 69 12.58 -4.70 6.79
C PRO A 69 13.01 -5.63 7.93
N ILE A 70 12.14 -6.56 8.32
CA ILE A 70 12.45 -7.60 9.31
C ILE A 70 13.37 -8.63 8.66
N ALA A 71 12.98 -9.17 7.49
CA ALA A 71 13.73 -10.17 6.73
C ALA A 71 15.18 -9.74 6.49
N ALA A 72 15.38 -8.50 6.04
CA ALA A 72 16.71 -7.90 5.85
C ALA A 72 17.51 -7.78 7.16
N LYS A 73 16.86 -7.43 8.28
CA LYS A 73 17.50 -7.27 9.59
C LYS A 73 18.03 -8.59 10.15
N ILE A 74 17.26 -9.69 10.03
CA ILE A 74 17.63 -11.01 10.56
C ILE A 74 18.23 -11.97 9.52
N LYS A 75 18.36 -11.52 8.26
CA LYS A 75 18.88 -12.28 7.12
C LYS A 75 18.14 -13.61 6.95
N VAL A 76 16.82 -13.53 6.86
CA VAL A 76 15.94 -14.66 6.55
C VAL A 76 15.29 -14.42 5.21
N ASP A 77 15.79 -15.08 4.17
CA ASP A 77 15.13 -15.15 2.87
C ASP A 77 13.76 -15.81 3.02
N GLU A 78 12.78 -15.45 2.20
CA GLU A 78 11.41 -16.02 2.24
C GLU A 78 10.76 -15.92 3.64
N LEU A 79 11.04 -14.87 4.41
CA LEU A 79 10.49 -14.71 5.77
C LEU A 79 8.95 -14.65 5.75
N TYR A 80 8.36 -13.96 4.77
CA TYR A 80 6.91 -13.91 4.61
C TYR A 80 6.33 -15.30 4.42
N ASP A 81 6.84 -16.06 3.46
CA ASP A 81 6.49 -17.45 3.18
C ASP A 81 6.55 -18.37 4.41
N LYS A 82 7.66 -18.30 5.15
CA LYS A 82 7.89 -19.09 6.37
C LYS A 82 6.90 -18.72 7.46
N ILE A 83 6.56 -17.43 7.58
CA ILE A 83 5.52 -16.95 8.49
C ILE A 83 4.14 -17.43 8.02
N ASN A 84 3.80 -17.25 6.74
CA ASN A 84 2.49 -17.54 6.18
C ASN A 84 2.12 -19.04 6.32
N LYS A 85 3.05 -19.94 5.99
CA LYS A 85 2.90 -21.41 6.11
C LYS A 85 2.59 -21.91 7.52
N ALA A 86 2.85 -21.11 8.56
CA ALA A 86 2.71 -21.48 9.97
C ALA A 86 1.68 -20.63 10.74
N ARG A 87 0.91 -19.78 10.05
CA ARG A 87 -0.24 -19.05 10.60
C ARG A 87 -1.42 -19.99 10.95
N PRO A 88 -2.28 -19.62 11.92
CA PRO A 88 -2.11 -18.53 12.85
C PRO A 88 -1.15 -18.88 14.00
N TYR A 89 -0.49 -17.86 14.53
CA TYR A 89 0.34 -17.88 15.72
C TYR A 89 -0.46 -17.44 16.95
N LYS A 90 -0.38 -18.21 18.03
CA LYS A 90 -1.05 -17.88 19.31
C LYS A 90 -0.15 -17.13 20.29
N SER A 91 1.17 -17.23 20.12
CA SER A 91 2.18 -16.44 20.83
C SER A 91 3.29 -16.04 19.86
N LEU A 92 4.11 -15.03 20.21
CA LEU A 92 5.29 -14.70 19.42
C LEU A 92 6.34 -15.82 19.47
N ASP A 93 6.40 -16.55 20.58
CA ASP A 93 7.32 -17.69 20.79
C ASP A 93 7.05 -18.85 19.82
N GLU A 94 5.83 -18.95 19.26
CA GLU A 94 5.52 -19.93 18.22
C GLU A 94 6.32 -19.71 16.92
N LEU A 95 6.92 -18.54 16.69
CA LEU A 95 7.90 -18.36 15.60
C LEU A 95 9.15 -19.23 15.81
N VAL A 96 9.58 -19.41 17.05
CA VAL A 96 10.71 -20.30 17.37
C VAL A 96 10.24 -21.74 17.42
N SER A 97 9.11 -22.02 18.10
CA SER A 97 8.64 -23.41 18.27
C SER A 97 8.15 -24.07 16.97
N LYS A 98 7.74 -23.29 15.96
CA LYS A 98 7.39 -23.78 14.61
C LYS A 98 8.57 -23.74 13.63
N ASN A 99 9.79 -23.46 14.10
CA ASN A 99 11.03 -23.37 13.29
C ASN A 99 10.99 -22.29 12.18
N VAL A 100 10.23 -21.22 12.39
CA VAL A 100 10.11 -20.09 11.44
C VAL A 100 11.33 -19.17 11.60
N LEU A 101 11.74 -18.95 12.84
CA LEU A 101 12.94 -18.22 13.24
C LEU A 101 13.78 -19.06 14.21
N THR A 102 15.10 -18.90 14.18
CA THR A 102 15.93 -19.33 15.33
C THR A 102 15.71 -18.39 16.53
N GLN A 103 15.96 -18.87 17.75
CA GLN A 103 15.87 -18.04 18.96
C GLN A 103 16.69 -16.74 18.83
N ALA A 104 17.92 -16.83 18.32
CA ALA A 104 18.81 -15.69 18.13
C ALA A 104 18.32 -14.68 17.07
N GLN A 105 17.53 -15.12 16.08
CA GLN A 105 16.87 -14.22 15.13
C GLN A 105 15.62 -13.58 15.76
N PHE A 106 14.79 -14.38 16.42
CA PHE A 106 13.60 -13.90 17.13
C PHE A 106 13.96 -12.82 18.17
N ASP A 107 15.00 -13.01 18.95
CA ASP A 107 15.46 -12.03 19.96
C ASP A 107 15.87 -10.66 19.36
N GLN A 108 16.26 -10.60 18.08
CA GLN A 108 16.61 -9.34 17.40
C GLN A 108 15.37 -8.55 16.91
N VAL A 109 14.22 -9.21 16.77
CA VAL A 109 13.01 -8.62 16.16
C VAL A 109 11.78 -8.66 17.03
N LYS A 110 11.76 -9.43 18.13
CA LYS A 110 10.58 -9.58 19.02
C LYS A 110 9.93 -8.27 19.49
N ASN A 111 10.71 -7.18 19.60
CA ASN A 111 10.19 -5.85 19.95
C ASN A 111 9.48 -5.14 18.79
N MET A 112 9.87 -5.46 17.54
CA MET A 112 9.25 -5.03 16.28
C MET A 112 8.06 -5.91 15.89
N LEU A 113 7.82 -7.02 16.59
CA LEU A 113 6.74 -7.97 16.29
C LEU A 113 5.57 -7.80 17.27
N THR A 114 4.37 -8.12 16.80
CA THR A 114 3.18 -8.18 17.64
C THR A 114 2.23 -9.30 17.20
N LEU A 115 1.37 -9.72 18.13
CA LEU A 115 0.17 -10.52 17.86
C LEU A 115 -1.07 -9.63 17.79
N ASP A 116 -1.02 -8.49 18.49
CA ASP A 116 -2.13 -7.55 18.55
C ASP A 116 -2.40 -6.99 17.16
N SER A 117 -3.60 -7.24 16.65
CA SER A 117 -4.12 -6.55 15.47
C SER A 117 -4.61 -5.14 15.82
N THR A 118 -3.95 -4.47 16.78
CA THR A 118 -4.23 -3.11 17.26
C THR A 118 -3.70 -2.03 16.31
N VAL A 119 -3.69 -2.34 15.02
CA VAL A 119 -4.04 -1.33 14.04
C VAL A 119 -5.40 -0.76 14.49
N SER A 120 -5.46 0.55 14.73
CA SER A 120 -6.63 1.19 15.34
C SER A 120 -7.09 2.39 14.50
N GLY A 121 -8.37 2.73 14.62
CA GLY A 121 -9.01 3.71 13.75
C GLY A 121 -8.91 3.33 12.27
N GLU A 122 -8.73 4.34 11.41
CA GLU A 122 -8.75 4.23 9.95
C GLU A 122 -7.80 3.15 9.40
N ALA A 123 -6.61 3.00 9.98
CA ALA A 123 -5.63 2.03 9.49
C ALA A 123 -6.11 0.57 9.64
N LYS A 124 -6.95 0.26 10.65
CA LYS A 124 -7.56 -1.08 10.80
C LYS A 124 -8.54 -1.37 9.66
N ASP A 125 -9.23 -0.33 9.20
CA ASP A 125 -10.18 -0.42 8.10
C ASP A 125 -9.47 -0.49 6.76
N VAL A 126 -8.30 0.14 6.63
CA VAL A 126 -7.40 -0.04 5.46
C VAL A 126 -6.92 -1.48 5.40
N ASP A 127 -6.32 -2.04 6.45
CA ASP A 127 -5.90 -3.45 6.54
C ASP A 127 -7.04 -4.41 6.15
N TYR A 128 -8.21 -4.20 6.75
CA TYR A 128 -9.41 -4.98 6.47
C TYR A 128 -9.82 -4.90 5.00
N LEU A 129 -9.86 -3.71 4.39
CA LEU A 129 -10.28 -3.55 3.00
C LEU A 129 -9.19 -3.96 1.99
N VAL A 130 -7.90 -3.88 2.34
CA VAL A 130 -6.82 -4.45 1.52
C VAL A 130 -7.01 -5.95 1.42
N LYS A 131 -7.13 -6.68 2.55
CA LYS A 131 -7.33 -8.14 2.52
C LYS A 131 -8.60 -8.56 1.76
N LEU A 132 -9.73 -7.93 2.05
CA LEU A 132 -10.97 -8.21 1.30
C LEU A 132 -10.86 -7.78 -0.18
N GLY A 133 -10.04 -6.79 -0.49
CA GLY A 133 -9.77 -6.33 -1.85
C GLY A 133 -8.85 -7.26 -2.65
N LEU A 134 -7.86 -7.88 -2.01
CA LEU A 134 -7.06 -8.97 -2.58
C LEU A 134 -7.98 -10.15 -2.90
N MET A 135 -8.78 -10.61 -1.92
CA MET A 135 -9.80 -11.64 -2.13
C MET A 135 -10.74 -11.29 -3.30
N LYS A 136 -11.16 -10.02 -3.41
CA LYS A 136 -12.04 -9.54 -4.48
C LYS A 136 -11.34 -9.58 -5.84
N GLY A 137 -10.04 -9.25 -5.89
CA GLY A 137 -9.21 -9.35 -7.09
C GLY A 137 -9.13 -10.78 -7.63
N HIS A 138 -8.77 -11.75 -6.79
CA HIS A 138 -8.78 -13.17 -7.17
C HIS A 138 -10.18 -13.60 -7.69
N LEU A 139 -11.28 -13.22 -7.01
CA LEU A 139 -12.61 -13.56 -7.50
C LEU A 139 -12.97 -12.89 -8.85
N LEU A 140 -12.48 -11.68 -9.14
CA LEU A 140 -12.69 -11.09 -10.47
C LEU A 140 -12.03 -11.92 -11.58
N VAL A 141 -10.83 -12.45 -11.29
CA VAL A 141 -10.06 -13.34 -12.17
C VAL A 141 -10.75 -14.70 -12.33
N ALA A 142 -11.13 -15.34 -11.22
CA ALA A 142 -11.89 -16.59 -11.22
C ALA A 142 -13.16 -16.47 -12.06
N LYS A 143 -13.88 -15.34 -11.95
CA LYS A 143 -15.08 -15.08 -12.76
C LYS A 143 -14.75 -14.99 -14.25
N GLU A 144 -13.73 -14.24 -14.65
CA GLU A 144 -13.32 -14.13 -16.06
C GLU A 144 -12.92 -15.51 -16.63
N LEU A 145 -12.19 -16.32 -15.86
CA LEU A 145 -11.80 -17.67 -16.24
C LEU A 145 -13.01 -18.62 -16.39
N LEU A 146 -13.97 -18.55 -15.47
CA LEU A 146 -15.25 -19.29 -15.59
C LEU A 146 -16.08 -18.83 -16.80
N ASP A 147 -16.14 -17.52 -17.08
CA ASP A 147 -16.84 -16.97 -18.24
C ASP A 147 -16.24 -17.50 -19.57
N ILE A 148 -14.91 -17.71 -19.63
CA ILE A 148 -14.21 -18.33 -20.79
C ILE A 148 -14.07 -19.85 -20.69
N LYS A 149 -14.78 -20.51 -19.78
CA LYS A 149 -14.82 -21.98 -19.58
C LYS A 149 -13.45 -22.60 -19.22
N ARG A 150 -12.67 -21.92 -18.39
CA ARG A 150 -11.39 -22.40 -17.81
C ARG A 150 -11.51 -22.61 -16.28
N PRO A 151 -12.29 -23.61 -15.82
CA PRO A 151 -12.57 -23.82 -14.40
C PRO A 151 -11.39 -24.41 -13.61
N ALA A 152 -10.48 -25.13 -14.26
CA ALA A 152 -9.29 -25.67 -13.58
C ALA A 152 -8.34 -24.53 -13.19
N GLU A 153 -8.21 -23.54 -14.07
CA GLU A 153 -7.44 -22.33 -13.88
C GLU A 153 -8.16 -21.35 -12.94
N ALA A 154 -9.50 -21.30 -12.95
CA ALA A 154 -10.28 -20.52 -11.97
C ALA A 154 -10.21 -21.04 -10.53
N LEU A 155 -9.80 -22.30 -10.31
CA LEU A 155 -9.80 -22.94 -9.00
C LEU A 155 -8.82 -22.33 -7.98
N PRO A 156 -7.52 -22.11 -8.26
CA PRO A 156 -6.59 -21.44 -7.33
C PRO A 156 -7.12 -20.06 -6.89
N HIS A 157 -7.72 -19.31 -7.82
CA HIS A 157 -8.35 -18.00 -7.59
C HIS A 157 -9.58 -18.01 -6.66
N VAL A 158 -10.04 -19.19 -6.24
CA VAL A 158 -11.02 -19.35 -5.15
C VAL A 158 -10.39 -20.04 -3.93
N GLY A 159 -9.33 -20.84 -4.12
CA GLY A 159 -8.54 -21.49 -3.07
C GLY A 159 -7.70 -20.51 -2.23
N HIS A 160 -6.74 -19.81 -2.84
CA HIS A 160 -5.80 -18.92 -2.15
C HIS A 160 -6.52 -17.87 -1.26
N PRO A 161 -7.61 -17.21 -1.72
CA PRO A 161 -8.39 -16.29 -0.87
C PRO A 161 -8.94 -16.92 0.42
N ILE A 162 -9.29 -18.22 0.41
CA ILE A 162 -9.84 -18.92 1.57
C ILE A 162 -8.72 -19.35 2.52
N GLU A 163 -7.60 -19.80 1.96
CA GLU A 163 -6.54 -20.46 2.70
C GLU A 163 -5.55 -19.44 3.31
N GLU A 164 -5.37 -18.28 2.69
CA GLU A 164 -4.37 -17.28 3.09
C GLU A 164 -5.01 -15.96 3.60
N LEU A 165 -6.04 -15.46 2.93
CA LEU A 165 -6.62 -14.15 3.23
C LEU A 165 -7.80 -14.23 4.21
N TYR A 166 -8.73 -15.18 4.01
CA TYR A 166 -9.91 -15.34 4.87
C TYR A 166 -9.52 -15.53 6.34
N VAL A 167 -8.55 -16.41 6.59
CA VAL A 167 -8.09 -16.76 7.95
C VAL A 167 -7.41 -15.59 8.67
N THR A 168 -6.90 -14.58 7.96
CA THR A 168 -6.24 -13.39 8.56
C THR A 168 -7.18 -12.18 8.74
N VAL A 169 -8.44 -12.31 8.32
CA VAL A 169 -9.47 -11.25 8.42
C VAL A 169 -10.74 -11.70 9.16
N ALA A 170 -10.99 -13.02 9.29
CA ALA A 170 -12.20 -13.57 9.90
C ALA A 170 -12.47 -13.09 11.33
N ASP A 171 -11.44 -12.96 12.17
CA ASP A 171 -11.57 -12.47 13.55
C ASP A 171 -12.11 -11.04 13.66
N GLN A 172 -12.06 -10.25 12.57
CA GLN A 172 -12.66 -8.92 12.52
C GLN A 172 -14.17 -8.94 12.25
N PHE A 173 -14.73 -10.04 11.72
CA PHE A 173 -16.12 -10.09 11.26
C PHE A 173 -17.16 -9.87 12.38
N PRO A 174 -17.07 -10.50 13.57
CA PRO A 174 -18.04 -10.25 14.65
C PRO A 174 -18.06 -8.79 15.11
N GLN A 175 -16.88 -8.15 15.16
CA GLN A 175 -16.73 -6.74 15.56
C GLN A 175 -17.34 -5.77 14.53
N ARG A 176 -17.49 -6.22 13.27
CA ARG A 176 -18.01 -5.44 12.15
C ARG A 176 -19.45 -5.82 11.77
N GLY A 177 -20.10 -6.71 12.52
CA GLY A 177 -21.45 -7.22 12.21
C GLY A 177 -21.51 -8.08 10.95
N VAL A 178 -20.38 -8.61 10.49
CA VAL A 178 -20.26 -9.47 9.31
C VAL A 178 -20.49 -10.92 9.73
N ALA A 179 -21.36 -11.62 9.00
CA ALA A 179 -21.56 -13.05 9.19
C ALA A 179 -20.44 -13.85 8.51
N ASP A 180 -20.08 -15.00 9.08
CA ASP A 180 -19.17 -15.95 8.43
C ASP A 180 -19.70 -16.34 7.03
N PHE A 181 -18.76 -16.47 6.10
CA PHE A 181 -19.03 -16.81 4.72
C PHE A 181 -18.03 -17.81 4.12
N LYS A 182 -17.17 -18.44 4.94
CA LYS A 182 -16.20 -19.43 4.49
C LYS A 182 -16.87 -20.57 3.73
N ASP A 183 -17.95 -21.11 4.29
CA ASP A 183 -18.76 -22.18 3.67
C ASP A 183 -19.24 -21.85 2.25
N LYS A 184 -19.52 -20.57 1.95
CA LYS A 184 -20.00 -20.14 0.63
C LYS A 184 -18.87 -20.10 -0.39
N MET A 185 -17.66 -19.78 0.08
CA MET A 185 -16.43 -19.77 -0.72
C MET A 185 -15.93 -21.20 -0.95
N ASP A 186 -15.94 -22.06 0.09
CA ASP A 186 -15.63 -23.49 -0.04
C ASP A 186 -16.66 -24.21 -0.92
N GLU A 187 -17.96 -23.92 -0.81
CA GLU A 187 -18.96 -24.50 -1.71
C GLU A 187 -18.73 -24.05 -3.17
N ALA A 188 -18.35 -22.79 -3.41
CA ALA A 188 -17.96 -22.35 -4.75
C ALA A 188 -16.71 -23.11 -5.26
N LYS A 189 -15.67 -23.25 -4.43
CA LYS A 189 -14.44 -24.01 -4.72
C LYS A 189 -14.75 -25.47 -5.05
N ASP A 190 -15.59 -26.13 -4.27
CA ASP A 190 -15.97 -27.53 -4.45
C ASP A 190 -16.81 -27.76 -5.71
N PHE A 191 -17.70 -26.82 -6.07
CA PHE A 191 -18.42 -26.89 -7.33
C PHE A 191 -17.49 -26.71 -8.53
N ILE A 192 -16.58 -25.73 -8.51
CA ILE A 192 -15.59 -25.51 -9.58
C ILE A 192 -14.69 -26.74 -9.76
N LYS A 193 -14.18 -27.30 -8.64
CA LYS A 193 -13.27 -28.45 -8.63
C LYS A 193 -13.92 -29.75 -9.08
N ASN A 194 -15.08 -30.09 -8.50
CA ASN A 194 -15.66 -31.43 -8.61
C ASN A 194 -16.82 -31.50 -9.61
N LYS A 195 -17.39 -30.36 -10.01
CA LYS A 195 -18.58 -30.26 -10.86
C LYS A 195 -18.49 -29.06 -11.83
N PRO A 196 -17.38 -28.87 -12.58
CA PRO A 196 -17.12 -27.67 -13.37
C PRO A 196 -18.20 -27.33 -14.42
N GLU A 197 -18.96 -28.33 -14.88
CA GLU A 197 -20.04 -28.18 -15.87
C GLU A 197 -21.45 -28.04 -15.25
N ASP A 198 -21.59 -28.16 -13.93
CA ASP A 198 -22.89 -28.03 -13.25
C ASP A 198 -23.40 -26.57 -13.36
N PRO A 199 -24.63 -26.32 -13.82
CA PRO A 199 -25.17 -24.96 -13.95
C PRO A 199 -25.22 -24.18 -12.62
N LYS A 200 -25.00 -24.84 -11.48
CA LYS A 200 -24.89 -24.21 -10.15
C LYS A 200 -23.51 -23.59 -9.87
N VAL A 201 -22.45 -23.88 -10.63
CA VAL A 201 -21.11 -23.31 -10.43
C VAL A 201 -21.18 -21.77 -10.33
N MET A 202 -21.76 -21.11 -11.34
CA MET A 202 -21.85 -19.64 -11.37
C MET A 202 -22.77 -19.07 -10.26
N PRO A 203 -23.98 -19.63 -9.98
CA PRO A 203 -24.76 -19.24 -8.80
C PRO A 203 -24.03 -19.39 -7.45
N LYS A 204 -23.25 -20.47 -7.24
CA LYS A 204 -22.48 -20.65 -6.00
C LYS A 204 -21.32 -19.67 -5.89
N PHE A 205 -20.59 -19.48 -6.99
CA PHE A 205 -19.56 -18.47 -7.11
C PHE A 205 -20.09 -17.06 -6.80
N GLN A 206 -21.25 -16.69 -7.38
CA GLN A 206 -21.92 -15.42 -7.11
C GLN A 206 -22.36 -15.27 -5.65
N ALA A 207 -22.77 -16.35 -4.97
CA ALA A 207 -23.12 -16.32 -3.55
C ALA A 207 -21.90 -16.05 -2.64
N GLY A 208 -20.72 -16.59 -2.99
CA GLY A 208 -19.45 -16.25 -2.33
C GLY A 208 -19.06 -14.79 -2.57
N MET A 209 -19.06 -14.35 -3.84
CA MET A 209 -18.79 -12.96 -4.25
C MET A 209 -19.69 -11.95 -3.52
N ALA A 210 -21.00 -12.22 -3.44
CA ALA A 210 -21.97 -11.36 -2.76
C ALA A 210 -21.84 -11.37 -1.22
N ALA A 211 -21.23 -12.40 -0.64
CA ALA A 211 -20.91 -12.42 0.79
C ALA A 211 -19.66 -11.60 1.09
N LEU A 212 -18.63 -11.68 0.23
CA LEU A 212 -17.47 -10.79 0.28
C LEU A 212 -17.88 -9.32 0.11
N ASP A 213 -18.80 -9.01 -0.81
CA ASP A 213 -19.31 -7.64 -0.99
C ASP A 213 -20.04 -7.12 0.25
N LYS A 214 -20.74 -7.98 1.00
CA LYS A 214 -21.33 -7.62 2.30
C LYS A 214 -20.27 -7.37 3.37
N ALA A 215 -19.19 -8.16 3.39
CA ALA A 215 -18.06 -7.95 4.30
C ALA A 215 -17.36 -6.61 4.02
N ILE A 216 -17.16 -6.25 2.75
CA ILE A 216 -16.67 -4.94 2.31
C ILE A 216 -17.65 -3.82 2.71
N ALA A 217 -18.95 -4.02 2.48
CA ALA A 217 -19.98 -3.03 2.78
C ALA A 217 -20.21 -2.77 4.29
N ALA A 218 -19.62 -3.57 5.19
CA ALA A 218 -19.58 -3.27 6.62
C ALA A 218 -18.72 -2.04 6.95
N LEU A 219 -17.83 -1.62 6.04
CA LEU A 219 -17.23 -0.30 6.08
C LEU A 219 -18.21 0.75 5.52
N PRO A 220 -18.40 1.90 6.20
CA PRO A 220 -19.26 2.99 5.72
C PRO A 220 -18.96 3.42 4.28
N GLU A 221 -19.99 3.69 3.49
CA GLU A 221 -19.81 4.13 2.10
C GLU A 221 -19.00 5.44 2.01
N THR A 222 -19.22 6.36 2.94
CA THR A 222 -18.47 7.62 3.05
C THR A 222 -16.97 7.40 3.21
N GLN A 223 -16.56 6.35 3.93
CA GLN A 223 -15.17 5.96 4.09
C GLN A 223 -14.65 5.24 2.84
N ARG A 224 -15.38 4.26 2.32
CA ARG A 224 -15.03 3.52 1.09
C ARG A 224 -14.97 4.38 -0.18
N ARG A 225 -15.50 5.62 -0.16
CA ARG A 225 -15.44 6.58 -1.27
C ARG A 225 -14.59 7.82 -0.95
N SER A 226 -13.95 7.86 0.22
CA SER A 226 -13.00 8.91 0.59
C SER A 226 -11.71 8.75 -0.23
N PRO A 227 -11.24 9.78 -0.96
CA PRO A 227 -10.01 9.70 -1.75
C PRO A 227 -8.77 9.34 -0.91
N LYS A 228 -8.70 9.79 0.36
CA LYS A 228 -7.61 9.44 1.28
C LYS A 228 -7.59 7.96 1.61
N PHE A 229 -8.74 7.43 2.03
CA PHE A 229 -8.87 6.02 2.43
C PHE A 229 -8.66 5.08 1.24
N VAL A 230 -9.28 5.40 0.11
CA VAL A 230 -9.12 4.63 -1.14
C VAL A 230 -7.68 4.67 -1.64
N ALA A 231 -6.96 5.80 -1.52
CA ALA A 231 -5.55 5.88 -1.89
C ALA A 231 -4.66 4.94 -1.06
N GLN A 232 -4.91 4.82 0.26
CA GLN A 232 -4.18 3.89 1.13
C GLN A 232 -4.43 2.42 0.71
N VAL A 233 -5.69 2.07 0.45
CA VAL A 233 -6.08 0.71 0.02
C VAL A 233 -5.55 0.38 -1.37
N ILE A 234 -5.60 1.33 -2.32
CA ILE A 234 -5.02 1.16 -3.66
C ILE A 234 -3.52 0.86 -3.56
N ASN A 235 -2.77 1.61 -2.75
CA ASN A 235 -1.33 1.36 -2.61
C ASN A 235 -1.07 -0.08 -2.12
N GLY A 236 -1.74 -0.54 -1.06
CA GLY A 236 -1.59 -1.90 -0.56
C GLY A 236 -1.95 -3.00 -1.58
N LEU A 237 -3.01 -2.81 -2.37
CA LEU A 237 -3.37 -3.73 -3.47
C LEU A 237 -2.33 -3.74 -4.59
N LEU A 238 -1.75 -2.58 -4.92
CA LEU A 238 -0.77 -2.45 -5.99
C LEU A 238 0.62 -2.93 -5.58
N ASP A 239 0.99 -2.82 -4.31
CA ASP A 239 2.23 -3.37 -3.76
C ASP A 239 2.21 -4.90 -3.86
N SER A 240 1.12 -5.56 -3.41
CA SER A 240 0.90 -6.99 -3.66
C SER A 240 0.90 -7.32 -5.16
N ALA A 241 0.22 -6.54 -6.01
CA ALA A 241 0.23 -6.78 -7.45
C ALA A 241 1.64 -6.73 -8.06
N SER A 242 2.51 -5.87 -7.53
CA SER A 242 3.90 -5.77 -7.97
C SER A 242 4.70 -7.02 -7.60
N ALA A 243 4.50 -7.55 -6.38
CA ALA A 243 5.14 -8.77 -5.91
C ALA A 243 4.71 -9.99 -6.76
N GLU A 244 3.40 -10.23 -6.87
CA GLU A 244 2.84 -11.32 -7.69
C GLU A 244 3.33 -11.28 -9.15
N TYR A 245 3.36 -10.09 -9.76
CA TYR A 245 3.86 -9.96 -11.14
C TYR A 245 5.36 -10.24 -11.25
N GLY A 246 6.15 -9.82 -10.27
CA GLY A 246 7.57 -10.15 -10.18
C GLY A 246 7.79 -11.66 -10.05
N GLY A 247 7.09 -12.30 -9.11
CA GLY A 247 7.12 -13.75 -8.90
C GLY A 247 6.71 -14.56 -10.14
N SER A 248 5.73 -14.05 -10.90
CA SER A 248 5.27 -14.68 -12.14
C SER A 248 6.36 -14.82 -13.22
N ILE A 249 7.47 -14.08 -13.16
CA ILE A 249 8.45 -14.00 -14.25
C ILE A 249 9.69 -14.85 -13.95
N SER A 250 9.83 -15.96 -14.69
CA SER A 250 11.02 -16.81 -14.65
C SER A 250 11.70 -16.88 -16.02
N GLY A 251 12.67 -15.99 -16.21
CA GLY A 251 13.36 -15.82 -17.49
C GLY A 251 12.41 -15.37 -18.61
N ASN A 252 12.10 -16.26 -19.55
CA ASN A 252 11.13 -16.03 -20.63
C ASN A 252 9.76 -16.68 -20.38
N LYS A 253 9.56 -17.35 -19.24
CA LYS A 253 8.28 -17.96 -18.85
C LYS A 253 7.50 -17.00 -17.93
N ILE A 254 6.19 -16.99 -18.10
CA ILE A 254 5.24 -16.38 -17.17
C ILE A 254 4.47 -17.52 -16.49
N GLU A 255 4.52 -17.59 -15.15
CA GLU A 255 3.64 -18.48 -14.38
C GLU A 255 2.22 -17.89 -14.36
N GLU A 256 1.23 -18.74 -14.64
CA GLU A 256 -0.11 -18.26 -15.01
C GLU A 256 -0.91 -17.70 -13.83
N VAL A 257 -0.73 -18.25 -12.63
CA VAL A 257 -1.54 -17.91 -11.44
C VAL A 257 -1.15 -16.54 -10.87
N ASP A 258 0.13 -16.32 -10.56
CA ASP A 258 0.62 -15.07 -9.97
C ASP A 258 0.41 -13.87 -10.92
N TYR A 259 0.59 -14.09 -12.24
CA TYR A 259 0.22 -13.12 -13.28
C TYR A 259 -1.26 -12.74 -13.22
N GLN A 260 -2.12 -13.74 -13.00
CA GLN A 260 -3.57 -13.59 -12.91
C GLN A 260 -3.97 -12.89 -11.60
N ASP A 261 -3.38 -13.25 -10.47
CA ASP A 261 -3.63 -12.64 -9.14
C ASP A 261 -3.30 -11.15 -9.16
N SER A 262 -2.09 -10.82 -9.63
CA SER A 262 -1.66 -9.44 -9.87
C SER A 262 -2.67 -8.64 -10.70
N ARG A 263 -3.14 -9.21 -11.82
CA ARG A 263 -4.15 -8.58 -12.68
C ARG A 263 -5.45 -8.29 -11.92
N GLY A 264 -5.90 -9.24 -11.09
CA GLY A 264 -7.10 -9.12 -10.27
C GLY A 264 -7.00 -7.95 -9.29
N PHE A 265 -5.85 -7.81 -8.62
CA PHE A 265 -5.60 -6.73 -7.66
C PHE A 265 -5.61 -5.35 -8.34
N VAL A 266 -4.94 -5.20 -9.50
CA VAL A 266 -4.96 -3.95 -10.29
C VAL A 266 -6.37 -3.63 -10.82
N ALA A 267 -7.13 -4.63 -11.24
CA ALA A 267 -8.51 -4.45 -11.70
C ALA A 267 -9.45 -3.95 -10.58
N TYR A 268 -9.30 -4.49 -9.36
CA TYR A 268 -10.08 -4.02 -8.22
C TYR A 268 -9.61 -2.65 -7.72
N ALA A 269 -8.30 -2.37 -7.68
CA ALA A 269 -7.76 -1.05 -7.37
C ALA A 269 -8.30 0.05 -8.30
N TYR A 270 -8.43 -0.24 -9.60
CA TYR A 270 -9.08 0.69 -10.54
C TYR A 270 -10.57 0.89 -10.24
N THR A 271 -11.27 -0.14 -9.76
CA THR A 271 -12.69 -0.02 -9.36
C THR A 271 -12.85 0.89 -8.15
N LEU A 272 -12.02 0.72 -7.12
CA LEU A 272 -11.99 1.61 -5.95
C LEU A 272 -11.69 3.07 -6.33
N TYR A 273 -10.70 3.28 -7.23
CA TYR A 273 -10.43 4.61 -7.79
C TYR A 273 -11.66 5.21 -8.45
N LYS A 274 -12.40 4.44 -9.27
CA LYS A 274 -13.62 4.91 -9.95
C LYS A 274 -14.74 5.31 -8.97
N ASP A 275 -14.86 4.63 -7.83
CA ASP A 275 -15.88 4.95 -6.81
C ASP A 275 -15.58 6.22 -6.01
N ALA A 276 -14.29 6.51 -5.78
CA ALA A 276 -13.80 7.75 -5.16
C ALA A 276 -13.62 8.90 -6.17
N GLN A 277 -13.57 8.61 -7.48
CA GLN A 277 -13.28 9.59 -8.53
C GLN A 277 -14.14 10.87 -8.44
N PRO A 278 -15.47 10.82 -8.23
CA PRO A 278 -16.29 12.04 -8.21
C PRO A 278 -15.87 13.05 -7.13
N GLN A 279 -15.39 12.55 -5.98
CA GLN A 279 -14.90 13.38 -4.90
C GLN A 279 -13.45 13.84 -5.19
N LEU A 280 -12.57 12.93 -5.64
CA LEU A 280 -11.20 13.29 -6.00
C LEU A 280 -11.12 14.33 -7.13
N GLN A 281 -11.98 14.21 -8.15
CA GLN A 281 -12.04 15.16 -9.27
C GLN A 281 -12.50 16.55 -8.81
N LYS A 282 -13.44 16.61 -7.86
CA LYS A 282 -13.93 17.84 -7.26
C LYS A 282 -12.86 18.53 -6.39
N ASP A 283 -12.13 17.75 -5.60
CA ASP A 283 -11.14 18.27 -4.66
C ASP A 283 -9.79 18.59 -5.32
N ASN A 284 -9.37 17.76 -6.30
CA ASN A 284 -8.10 17.91 -7.01
C ASN A 284 -8.12 17.22 -8.40
N SER A 285 -8.71 17.90 -9.39
CA SER A 285 -8.84 17.41 -10.77
C SER A 285 -7.51 17.07 -11.48
N LYS A 286 -6.41 17.74 -11.10
CA LYS A 286 -5.07 17.40 -11.63
C LYS A 286 -4.61 16.05 -11.10
N LEU A 287 -4.79 15.80 -9.81
CA LEU A 287 -4.43 14.55 -9.16
C LEU A 287 -5.31 13.39 -9.65
N ASP A 288 -6.60 13.62 -9.86
CA ASP A 288 -7.50 12.68 -10.54
C ASP A 288 -6.93 12.25 -11.91
N ALA A 289 -6.61 13.21 -12.77
CA ALA A 289 -6.07 12.93 -14.10
C ALA A 289 -4.73 12.17 -14.06
N GLN A 290 -3.85 12.49 -13.10
CA GLN A 290 -2.58 11.77 -12.90
C GLN A 290 -2.80 10.33 -12.43
N LEU A 291 -3.67 10.11 -11.43
CA LEU A 291 -3.97 8.78 -10.89
C LEU A 291 -4.67 7.90 -11.93
N LYS A 292 -5.66 8.47 -12.66
CA LYS A 292 -6.32 7.82 -13.80
C LYS A 292 -5.30 7.31 -14.82
N THR A 293 -4.41 8.20 -15.25
CA THR A 293 -3.39 7.89 -16.28
C THR A 293 -2.40 6.86 -15.77
N GLY A 294 -1.98 6.94 -14.50
CA GLY A 294 -1.09 5.97 -13.87
C GLY A 294 -1.69 4.56 -13.84
N LEU A 295 -2.94 4.43 -13.36
CA LEU A 295 -3.64 3.15 -13.31
C LEU A 295 -3.95 2.59 -14.71
N GLU A 296 -4.35 3.44 -15.66
CA GLU A 296 -4.59 3.03 -17.05
C GLU A 296 -3.31 2.61 -17.79
N ASP A 297 -2.15 3.18 -17.42
CA ASP A 297 -0.87 2.74 -17.95
C ASP A 297 -0.38 1.44 -17.30
N LEU A 298 -0.51 1.31 -15.98
CA LEU A 298 -0.20 0.09 -15.25
C LEU A 298 -0.98 -1.12 -15.80
N ARG A 299 -2.29 -0.98 -15.99
CA ARG A 299 -3.17 -2.03 -16.53
C ARG A 299 -2.72 -2.62 -17.88
N LYS A 300 -1.87 -1.94 -18.66
CA LYS A 300 -1.39 -2.44 -19.96
C LYS A 300 -0.47 -3.65 -19.85
N ALA A 301 0.17 -3.89 -18.70
CA ALA A 301 0.97 -5.10 -18.49
C ALA A 301 0.10 -6.39 -18.52
N TRP A 302 -1.22 -6.27 -18.27
CA TRP A 302 -2.18 -7.37 -18.31
C TRP A 302 -3.24 -7.22 -19.40
N PRO A 303 -2.89 -7.40 -20.70
CA PRO A 303 -3.83 -7.24 -21.80
C PRO A 303 -5.03 -8.20 -21.75
N THR A 304 -4.86 -9.41 -21.20
CA THR A 304 -5.94 -10.39 -21.01
C THR A 304 -5.78 -11.13 -19.68
N VAL A 305 -6.76 -11.96 -19.30
CA VAL A 305 -6.61 -12.87 -18.14
C VAL A 305 -5.63 -14.01 -18.41
N LEU A 306 -5.34 -14.30 -19.68
CA LEU A 306 -4.31 -15.28 -20.06
C LEU A 306 -2.97 -14.56 -20.27
N PRO A 307 -1.85 -15.11 -19.73
CA PRO A 307 -0.54 -14.52 -19.94
C PRO A 307 -0.18 -14.53 -21.44
N PRO A 308 0.33 -13.42 -21.99
CA PRO A 308 0.80 -13.36 -23.36
C PRO A 308 2.08 -14.22 -23.54
N SER A 309 2.30 -14.76 -24.73
CA SER A 309 3.52 -15.54 -25.05
C SER A 309 4.82 -14.73 -25.06
N LYS A 310 4.73 -13.41 -24.84
CA LYS A 310 5.84 -12.48 -24.63
C LYS A 310 5.40 -11.44 -23.61
N LEU A 311 6.29 -11.09 -22.68
CA LEU A 311 6.06 -10.02 -21.72
C LEU A 311 5.71 -8.69 -22.42
N VAL A 312 4.69 -8.01 -21.90
CA VAL A 312 4.31 -6.65 -22.31
C VAL A 312 5.01 -5.60 -21.43
N SER A 313 5.37 -5.97 -20.21
CA SER A 313 6.23 -5.18 -19.31
C SER A 313 7.06 -6.11 -18.43
N THR A 314 8.25 -5.69 -18.01
CA THR A 314 9.06 -6.42 -17.02
C THR A 314 8.56 -6.20 -15.59
N GLY A 315 9.05 -7.01 -14.64
CA GLY A 315 8.80 -6.82 -13.21
C GLY A 315 9.25 -5.43 -12.72
N ASP A 316 10.41 -4.96 -13.17
CA ASP A 316 10.93 -3.62 -12.85
C ASP A 316 10.06 -2.49 -13.40
N GLU A 317 9.52 -2.66 -14.62
CA GLU A 317 8.62 -1.68 -15.22
C GLU A 317 7.28 -1.60 -14.47
N VAL A 318 6.72 -2.74 -14.06
CA VAL A 318 5.51 -2.78 -13.22
C VAL A 318 5.78 -2.14 -11.85
N THR A 319 6.88 -2.53 -11.19
CA THR A 319 7.32 -1.95 -9.91
C THR A 319 7.50 -0.43 -10.00
N THR A 320 8.09 0.06 -11.10
CA THR A 320 8.26 1.50 -11.35
C THR A 320 6.92 2.21 -11.53
N LYS A 321 5.96 1.60 -12.23
CA LYS A 321 4.60 2.15 -12.39
C LYS A 321 3.84 2.18 -11.06
N VAL A 322 3.94 1.14 -10.24
CA VAL A 322 3.35 1.08 -8.89
C VAL A 322 3.94 2.17 -7.98
N LYS A 323 5.27 2.25 -7.89
CA LYS A 323 5.96 3.31 -7.13
C LYS A 323 5.55 4.72 -7.60
N LYS A 324 5.39 4.93 -8.91
CA LYS A 324 4.89 6.20 -9.46
C LYS A 324 3.45 6.50 -9.02
N ILE A 325 2.57 5.52 -8.95
CA ILE A 325 1.20 5.69 -8.43
C ILE A 325 1.24 6.02 -6.93
N ALA A 326 2.08 5.36 -6.13
CA ALA A 326 2.26 5.68 -4.72
C ALA A 326 2.77 7.14 -4.49
N GLN A 327 3.67 7.64 -5.35
CA GLN A 327 4.09 9.06 -5.30
C GLN A 327 2.98 10.02 -5.74
N ILE A 328 2.14 9.62 -6.70
CA ILE A 328 0.94 10.38 -7.09
C ILE A 328 -0.05 10.44 -5.90
N THR A 329 -0.30 9.34 -5.19
CA THR A 329 -1.27 9.28 -4.08
C THR A 329 -0.75 9.88 -2.77
N LYS A 330 0.56 10.09 -2.61
CA LYS A 330 1.21 10.65 -1.41
C LYS A 330 0.54 11.90 -0.79
N PRO A 331 0.04 12.90 -1.55
CA PRO A 331 -0.67 14.05 -1.00
C PRO A 331 -2.03 13.72 -0.34
N LEU A 332 -2.60 12.54 -0.63
CA LEU A 332 -3.84 12.05 -0.01
C LEU A 332 -3.55 11.23 1.25
N THR A 333 -2.47 10.44 1.24
CA THR A 333 -2.17 9.47 2.31
C THR A 333 -1.44 10.06 3.51
N GLY A 334 -0.72 11.17 3.33
CA GLY A 334 -0.43 12.10 4.42
C GLY A 334 0.54 11.63 5.51
N THR A 335 1.61 10.90 5.16
CA THR A 335 2.76 10.73 6.07
C THR A 335 3.32 12.11 6.45
N GLU A 336 3.26 12.47 7.73
CA GLU A 336 3.04 13.85 8.18
C GLU A 336 4.23 14.83 8.00
N ASN A 337 3.96 16.01 7.41
CA ASN A 337 4.07 17.31 8.10
C ASN A 337 3.67 18.49 7.17
N ALA A 338 2.53 19.12 7.48
CA ALA A 338 2.10 20.53 7.34
C ALA A 338 2.63 21.49 6.21
N PRO A 339 2.01 22.67 6.03
CA PRO A 339 0.59 23.05 6.08
C PRO A 339 0.08 23.43 4.67
N GLN A 340 -1.16 23.94 4.53
CA GLN A 340 -1.53 24.65 3.30
C GLN A 340 -0.68 25.91 3.11
N ILE A 341 -0.32 26.25 1.86
CA ILE A 341 -0.59 27.56 1.18
C ILE A 341 0.17 27.65 -0.18
N SER A 342 -0.42 28.44 -1.08
CA SER A 342 -0.16 28.70 -2.50
C SER A 342 1.26 28.95 -3.04
N ASN A 343 1.48 28.43 -4.27
CA ASN A 343 2.08 29.05 -5.47
C ASN A 343 3.41 29.86 -5.45
N ALA A 344 4.33 29.40 -6.32
CA ALA A 344 5.01 30.19 -7.37
C ALA A 344 6.34 30.94 -7.13
N THR A 345 7.10 30.69 -6.04
CA THR A 345 8.43 31.37 -5.88
C THR A 345 9.60 30.46 -5.44
N THR A 346 9.41 29.14 -5.33
CA THR A 346 10.37 28.23 -4.66
C THR A 346 11.38 27.50 -5.56
N SER A 347 11.30 27.60 -6.89
CA SER A 347 12.06 26.74 -7.83
C SER A 347 13.58 26.79 -7.69
N THR A 348 14.17 27.89 -7.21
CA THR A 348 15.63 28.06 -7.05
C THR A 348 16.16 27.68 -5.67
N LYS A 349 15.31 27.64 -4.62
CA LYS A 349 15.73 27.25 -3.27
C LYS A 349 15.82 25.72 -3.13
N THR A 350 14.90 24.99 -3.76
CA THR A 350 14.82 23.53 -3.63
C THR A 350 16.03 22.81 -4.27
N SER A 351 16.49 23.27 -5.44
CA SER A 351 17.67 22.70 -6.11
C SER A 351 18.96 22.90 -5.32
N THR A 352 19.17 24.10 -4.75
CA THR A 352 20.34 24.39 -3.91
C THR A 352 20.34 23.54 -2.63
N GLN A 353 19.18 23.34 -1.99
CA GLN A 353 19.08 22.54 -0.78
C GLN A 353 19.27 21.03 -1.06
N GLY A 354 18.71 20.50 -2.14
CA GLY A 354 18.90 19.11 -2.54
C GLY A 354 20.35 18.80 -2.95
N LEU A 355 21.00 19.71 -3.70
CA LEU A 355 22.41 19.54 -4.07
C LEU A 355 23.33 19.59 -2.83
N SER A 356 22.98 20.40 -1.83
CA SER A 356 23.68 20.39 -0.53
C SER A 356 23.52 19.07 0.23
N LYS A 357 22.37 18.38 0.11
CA LYS A 357 22.19 17.03 0.69
C LYS A 357 23.01 15.98 -0.07
N PHE A 358 22.97 16.01 -1.41
CA PHE A 358 23.78 15.15 -2.25
C PHE A 358 25.28 15.28 -1.91
N LYS A 359 25.79 16.51 -1.86
CA LYS A 359 27.16 16.80 -1.41
C LYS A 359 27.45 16.25 -0.01
N GLY A 360 26.50 16.39 0.93
CA GLY A 360 26.61 15.87 2.29
C GLY A 360 26.85 14.36 2.32
N PHE A 361 26.01 13.60 1.60
CA PHE A 361 26.12 12.14 1.51
C PHE A 361 27.40 11.68 0.78
N VAL A 362 27.80 12.35 -0.32
CA VAL A 362 29.10 12.06 -0.97
C VAL A 362 30.28 12.33 -0.03
N THR A 363 30.19 13.35 0.82
CA THR A 363 31.22 13.68 1.83
C THR A 363 31.25 12.64 2.97
N ALA A 364 30.09 12.18 3.43
CA ALA A 364 29.97 11.11 4.42
C ALA A 364 30.53 9.79 3.88
N SER A 365 30.19 9.42 2.63
CA SER A 365 30.74 8.26 1.94
C SER A 365 32.27 8.34 1.80
N LEU A 366 32.82 9.50 1.41
CA LEU A 366 34.26 9.72 1.33
C LEU A 366 34.95 9.56 2.70
N THR A 367 34.30 10.00 3.77
CA THR A 367 34.81 9.88 5.14
C THR A 367 34.84 8.42 5.58
N ALA A 368 33.75 7.68 5.35
CA ALA A 368 33.65 6.26 5.63
C ALA A 368 34.66 5.43 4.81
N ALA A 369 34.83 5.72 3.51
CA ALA A 369 35.78 5.05 2.64
C ALA A 369 37.24 5.30 3.07
N LYS A 370 37.59 6.53 3.51
CA LYS A 370 38.91 6.83 4.08
C LYS A 370 39.18 6.10 5.41
N ALA A 371 38.13 5.86 6.21
CA ALA A 371 38.20 5.02 7.41
C ALA A 371 38.16 3.50 7.13
N ASN A 372 38.22 3.09 5.86
CA ASN A 372 38.06 1.70 5.38
C ASN A 372 36.70 1.06 5.73
N ASN A 373 35.69 1.85 6.09
CA ASN A 373 34.32 1.40 6.29
C ASN A 373 33.55 1.46 4.96
N LEU A 374 33.89 0.54 4.05
CA LEU A 374 33.31 0.51 2.70
C LEU A 374 31.81 0.13 2.69
N THR A 375 31.31 -0.53 3.74
CA THR A 375 29.88 -0.83 3.91
C THR A 375 29.08 0.45 4.17
N GLU A 376 29.55 1.29 5.09
CA GLU A 376 28.89 2.58 5.35
C GLU A 376 29.06 3.51 4.14
N ALA A 377 30.21 3.49 3.45
CA ALA A 377 30.41 4.26 2.23
C ALA A 377 29.42 3.89 1.10
N LYS A 378 29.05 2.60 0.97
CA LYS A 378 27.98 2.15 0.06
C LYS A 378 26.61 2.70 0.46
N LYS A 379 26.26 2.61 1.75
CA LYS A 379 24.99 3.12 2.30
C LYS A 379 24.84 4.64 2.11
N GLU A 380 25.90 5.39 2.36
CA GLU A 380 25.92 6.84 2.12
C GLU A 380 25.81 7.15 0.62
N MET A 381 26.36 6.33 -0.28
CA MET A 381 26.13 6.50 -1.73
C MET A 381 24.71 6.15 -2.19
N ALA A 382 24.00 5.25 -1.52
CA ALA A 382 22.58 5.03 -1.79
C ALA A 382 21.77 6.29 -1.41
N SER A 383 22.03 6.85 -0.24
CA SER A 383 21.45 8.13 0.22
C SER A 383 21.81 9.29 -0.73
N ALA A 384 23.01 9.28 -1.29
CA ALA A 384 23.43 10.24 -2.31
C ALA A 384 22.64 10.07 -3.62
N ALA A 385 22.41 8.84 -4.10
CA ALA A 385 21.61 8.60 -5.30
C ALA A 385 20.17 9.13 -5.15
N GLU A 386 19.50 8.83 -4.04
CA GLU A 386 18.15 9.37 -3.74
C GLU A 386 18.12 10.91 -3.66
N ALA A 387 19.18 11.53 -3.15
CA ALA A 387 19.31 12.99 -3.10
C ALA A 387 19.62 13.60 -4.47
N TRP A 388 20.28 12.86 -5.36
CA TRP A 388 20.59 13.28 -6.73
C TRP A 388 19.37 13.25 -7.65
N GLU A 389 18.56 12.17 -7.60
CA GLU A 389 17.29 12.07 -8.35
C GLU A 389 16.36 13.28 -8.11
N GLN A 390 16.39 13.86 -6.91
CA GLN A 390 15.59 15.03 -6.54
C GLN A 390 16.09 16.36 -7.15
N VAL A 391 17.30 16.40 -7.72
CA VAL A 391 17.92 17.63 -8.25
C VAL A 391 18.48 17.51 -9.66
N GLU A 392 18.61 16.30 -10.21
CA GLU A 392 19.32 16.06 -11.47
C GLU A 392 18.76 16.88 -12.63
N ASP A 393 17.42 16.96 -12.78
CA ASP A 393 16.74 17.76 -13.80
C ASP A 393 17.02 19.26 -13.64
N GLY A 394 17.12 19.75 -12.41
CA GLY A 394 17.47 21.14 -12.11
C GLY A 394 18.93 21.46 -12.46
N VAL A 395 19.85 20.55 -12.14
CA VAL A 395 21.27 20.70 -12.51
C VAL A 395 21.44 20.63 -14.04
N LYS A 396 20.73 19.72 -14.70
CA LYS A 396 20.72 19.50 -16.16
C LYS A 396 20.08 20.66 -16.93
N ALA A 397 19.06 21.30 -16.38
CA ALA A 397 18.47 22.53 -16.92
C ALA A 397 19.45 23.72 -16.83
N ASN A 398 20.17 23.86 -15.72
CA ASN A 398 21.09 24.98 -15.49
C ASN A 398 22.45 24.79 -16.19
N SER A 399 23.00 23.58 -16.22
CA SER A 399 24.25 23.25 -16.92
C SER A 399 24.32 21.78 -17.28
N LYS A 400 24.05 21.48 -18.56
CA LYS A 400 24.13 20.12 -19.12
C LYS A 400 25.52 19.49 -18.99
N ASP A 401 26.57 20.28 -19.01
CA ASP A 401 27.94 19.77 -18.91
C ASP A 401 28.34 19.49 -17.46
N ALA A 402 27.86 20.28 -16.49
CA ALA A 402 28.01 19.95 -15.08
C ALA A 402 27.21 18.68 -14.72
N TYR A 403 25.98 18.55 -15.22
CA TYR A 403 25.18 17.32 -15.10
C TYR A 403 25.95 16.09 -15.60
N LYS A 404 26.43 16.09 -16.85
CA LYS A 404 27.24 14.98 -17.40
C LYS A 404 28.49 14.67 -16.57
N THR A 405 29.15 15.70 -16.03
CA THR A 405 30.36 15.53 -15.23
C THR A 405 30.05 14.86 -13.88
N ILE A 406 28.93 15.23 -13.26
CA ILE A 406 28.47 14.62 -12.00
C ILE A 406 27.96 13.19 -12.25
N GLU A 407 27.16 12.96 -13.29
CA GLU A 407 26.73 11.63 -13.74
C GLU A 407 27.91 10.67 -13.97
N SER A 408 28.94 11.12 -14.68
CA SER A 408 30.17 10.34 -14.89
C SER A 408 30.85 10.01 -13.55
N GLY A 409 30.91 10.96 -12.62
CA GLY A 409 31.45 10.73 -11.28
C GLY A 409 30.62 9.75 -10.45
N ILE A 410 29.28 9.77 -10.57
CA ILE A 410 28.39 8.80 -9.91
C ILE A 410 28.63 7.40 -10.48
N SER A 411 28.73 7.26 -11.81
CA SER A 411 29.07 6.00 -12.49
C SER A 411 30.44 5.45 -12.07
N ASP A 412 31.46 6.32 -11.96
CA ASP A 412 32.79 5.93 -11.47
C ASP A 412 32.75 5.43 -10.01
N VAL A 413 31.91 6.03 -9.16
CA VAL A 413 31.70 5.57 -7.78
C VAL A 413 30.87 4.27 -7.74
N GLN A 414 29.85 4.12 -8.59
CA GLN A 414 29.08 2.88 -8.68
C GLN A 414 29.98 1.69 -9.06
N THR A 415 30.85 1.87 -10.06
CA THR A 415 31.74 0.81 -10.56
C THR A 415 32.94 0.52 -9.65
N SER A 416 33.44 1.50 -8.89
CA SER A 416 34.59 1.32 -8.00
C SER A 416 34.21 0.93 -6.55
N LEU A 417 33.08 1.43 -6.05
CA LEU A 417 32.62 1.23 -4.68
C LEU A 417 31.36 0.37 -4.58
N VAL A 418 30.26 0.74 -5.26
CA VAL A 418 28.92 0.20 -4.95
C VAL A 418 28.73 -1.25 -5.45
N ILE A 419 28.95 -1.45 -6.75
CA ILE A 419 28.72 -2.73 -7.46
C ILE A 419 29.69 -3.84 -7.02
N PRO A 420 31.02 -3.60 -6.84
CA PRO A 420 31.93 -4.68 -6.47
C PRO A 420 31.58 -5.27 -5.09
N PRO A 421 31.56 -6.61 -4.93
CA PRO A 421 31.27 -7.23 -3.63
C PRO A 421 32.36 -6.88 -2.60
N ASN A 422 33.62 -6.90 -3.03
CA ASN A 422 34.79 -6.46 -2.27
C ASN A 422 35.45 -5.27 -3.01
N PRO A 423 34.99 -4.03 -2.79
CA PRO A 423 35.53 -2.86 -3.48
C PRO A 423 36.94 -2.52 -3.01
N ASP A 424 37.75 -1.99 -3.92
CA ASP A 424 39.10 -1.51 -3.62
C ASP A 424 39.00 -0.14 -2.92
N GLN A 425 39.54 -0.04 -1.71
CA GLN A 425 39.44 1.17 -0.89
C GLN A 425 40.05 2.40 -1.59
N ALA A 426 41.22 2.26 -2.20
CA ALA A 426 41.94 3.37 -2.82
C ALA A 426 41.24 3.87 -4.09
N LYS A 427 40.70 2.95 -4.90
CA LYS A 427 39.87 3.31 -6.08
C LYS A 427 38.56 3.97 -5.67
N SER A 428 37.89 3.44 -4.64
CA SER A 428 36.64 4.00 -4.08
C SER A 428 36.85 5.43 -3.59
N VAL A 429 37.90 5.66 -2.78
CA VAL A 429 38.26 7.00 -2.29
C VAL A 429 38.55 7.96 -3.45
N LYS A 430 39.34 7.54 -4.45
CA LYS A 430 39.68 8.36 -5.62
C LYS A 430 38.46 8.75 -6.46
N ALA A 431 37.51 7.82 -6.65
CA ALA A 431 36.26 8.11 -7.36
C ALA A 431 35.38 9.09 -6.58
N LEU A 432 35.23 8.90 -5.26
CA LEU A 432 34.48 9.80 -4.38
C LEU A 432 35.08 11.20 -4.32
N GLU A 433 36.41 11.34 -4.29
CA GLU A 433 37.08 12.65 -4.36
C GLU A 433 36.84 13.34 -5.71
N SER A 434 36.79 12.58 -6.81
CA SER A 434 36.52 13.09 -8.15
C SER A 434 35.07 13.56 -8.30
N LEU A 435 34.11 12.79 -7.79
CA LEU A 435 32.69 13.16 -7.73
C LEU A 435 32.46 14.40 -6.86
N LEU A 436 33.04 14.44 -5.65
CA LEU A 436 32.91 15.59 -4.75
C LEU A 436 33.48 16.87 -5.40
N LYS A 437 34.60 16.77 -6.11
CA LYS A 437 35.17 17.88 -6.89
C LYS A 437 34.27 18.33 -8.04
N ALA A 438 33.58 17.41 -8.72
CA ALA A 438 32.62 17.75 -9.76
C ALA A 438 31.42 18.54 -9.20
N VAL A 439 30.89 18.10 -8.04
CA VAL A 439 29.82 18.79 -7.31
C VAL A 439 30.28 20.19 -6.84
N ASP A 440 31.49 20.30 -6.30
CA ASP A 440 32.04 21.59 -5.83
C ASP A 440 32.40 22.56 -6.96
N SER A 441 32.58 22.05 -8.18
CA SER A 441 32.80 22.86 -9.38
C SER A 441 31.49 23.39 -9.98
N TYR A 442 30.33 22.87 -9.58
CA TYR A 442 29.04 23.38 -10.02
C TYR A 442 28.76 24.77 -9.44
N LYS A 443 28.57 25.73 -10.34
CA LYS A 443 28.04 27.06 -10.02
C LYS A 443 26.70 27.19 -10.71
N ALA A 444 25.65 27.45 -9.93
CA ALA A 444 24.38 27.91 -10.49
C ALA A 444 24.61 29.24 -11.20
N GLN A 445 24.00 29.39 -12.39
CA GLN A 445 23.96 30.66 -13.14
C GLN A 445 22.73 31.47 -12.74
#